data_AF-A0A924GT69-F1
#
_entry.id   AF-A0A924GT69-F1
#
_cell.length_a   1.000
_cell.length_b   1.000
_cell.length_c   1.000
_cell.angle_alpha   90.00
_cell.angle_beta   90.00
_cell.angle_gamma   90.00
#
_symmetry.space_group_name_H-M   'P 1'
#
loop_
_entity.id
_entity.type
_entity.pdbx_description
1 polymer ?
#
loop_
_entity_poly.entity_id
_entity_poly.type
_entity_poly.pdbx_seq_one_letter_code
_entity_poly.pdbx_strand_id
1 'polypeptide(L)' 'AQGIVFDGVADALRVPNTDIRLFGKPESFVKRRMGVALAFDADVQTARANAKLAASKVKPRAA' A
#
# COMPACT_ATOMS: atom_id res chain seq x y z
N ALA A 1 17.30 9.78 -11.81
CA ALA A 1 16.31 8.77 -12.22
C ALA A 1 14.93 9.38 -12.03
N GLN A 2 14.03 9.34 -13.02
CA GLN A 2 12.62 9.58 -12.73
C GLN A 2 12.19 8.56 -11.66
N GLY A 3 11.66 9.04 -10.54
CA GLY A 3 11.23 8.18 -9.43
C GLY A 3 9.81 7.66 -9.61
N ILE A 4 9.32 6.92 -8.61
CA ILE A 4 7.92 6.52 -8.49
C ILE A 4 7.25 7.33 -7.40
N VAL A 5 6.04 7.81 -7.69
CA VAL A 5 5.16 8.48 -6.72
C VAL A 5 4.00 7.55 -6.39
N PHE A 6 3.53 7.63 -5.15
CA PHE A 6 2.44 6.82 -4.64
C PHE A 6 1.28 7.71 -4.22
N ASP A 7 0.17 7.62 -4.94
CA ASP A 7 -1.05 8.33 -4.60
C ASP A 7 -1.86 7.54 -3.56
N GLY A 8 -2.68 8.23 -2.77
CA GLY A 8 -3.63 7.62 -1.83
C GLY A 8 -3.01 7.04 -0.55
N VAL A 9 -1.72 7.29 -0.28
CA VAL A 9 -1.03 6.82 0.94
C VAL A 9 -1.70 7.37 2.22
N ALA A 10 -2.07 8.66 2.22
CA ALA A 10 -2.74 9.26 3.38
C ALA A 10 -4.08 8.59 3.70
N ASP A 11 -4.86 8.24 2.67
CA ASP A 11 -6.14 7.54 2.85
C ASP A 11 -5.96 6.08 3.25
N ALA A 12 -4.88 5.44 2.78
CA ALA A 12 -4.50 4.10 3.20
C ALA A 12 -4.17 4.06 4.70
N LEU A 13 -3.38 5.02 5.20
CA LEU A 13 -2.99 5.12 6.61
C LEU A 13 -4.15 5.51 7.55
N ARG A 14 -5.28 5.98 7.01
CA ARG A 14 -6.52 6.16 7.80
C ARG A 14 -7.26 4.86 8.09
N VAL A 15 -6.89 3.75 7.44
CA VAL A 15 -7.49 2.44 7.75
C VAL A 15 -6.96 1.97 9.12
N PRO A 16 -7.84 1.56 10.07
CA PRO A 16 -7.41 1.18 11.41
C PRO A 16 -6.37 0.07 11.42
N ASN A 17 -5.38 0.18 12.32
CA ASN A 17 -4.34 -0.82 12.57
C ASN A 17 -3.56 -1.23 11.31
N THR A 18 -3.33 -0.31 10.37
CA THR A 18 -2.60 -0.60 9.14
C THR A 18 -1.24 0.09 9.06
N ASP A 19 -0.33 -0.53 8.32
CA ASP A 19 0.98 0.00 7.97
C ASP A 19 1.23 -0.21 6.46
N ILE A 20 1.91 0.73 5.82
CA ILE A 20 2.21 0.71 4.39
C ILE A 20 3.72 0.77 4.18
N ARG A 21 4.27 -0.27 3.55
CA ARG A 21 5.69 -0.34 3.21
C ARG A 21 5.89 -0.28 1.71
N LEU A 22 6.43 0.83 1.23
CA LEU A 22 6.68 1.08 -0.18
C LEU A 22 8.13 0.74 -0.53
N PHE A 23 8.32 0.07 -1.66
CA PHE A 23 9.65 -0.31 -2.13
C PHE A 23 10.20 0.80 -3.02
N GLY A 24 11.38 1.34 -2.69
CA GLY A 24 12.05 2.44 -3.41
C GLY A 24 12.60 2.06 -4.79
N LYS A 25 11.87 1.26 -5.57
CA LYS A 25 12.27 0.86 -6.92
C LYS A 25 12.15 2.06 -7.87
N PRO A 26 13.11 2.24 -8.79
CA PRO A 26 13.14 3.42 -9.67
C PRO A 26 12.00 3.44 -10.70
N GLU A 27 11.40 2.29 -11.02
CA GLU A 27 10.39 2.18 -12.07
C GLU A 27 9.31 1.14 -11.70
N SER A 28 8.10 1.34 -12.21
CA SER A 28 6.95 0.44 -12.06
C SER A 28 6.49 -0.04 -13.43
N PHE A 29 6.10 -1.31 -13.53
CA PHE A 29 5.49 -1.89 -14.71
C PHE A 29 4.34 -2.81 -14.30
N VAL A 30 3.53 -3.22 -15.28
CA VAL A 30 2.34 -4.06 -15.04
C VAL A 30 2.70 -5.29 -14.21
N LYS A 31 2.01 -5.47 -13.08
CA LYS A 31 2.22 -6.56 -12.09
C LYS A 31 3.52 -6.52 -11.29
N ARG A 32 4.36 -5.48 -11.39
CA ARG A 32 5.51 -5.33 -10.48
C ARG A 32 5.02 -5.02 -9.07
N ARG A 33 5.43 -5.80 -8.07
CA ARG A 33 5.14 -5.49 -6.67
C ARG A 33 5.96 -4.27 -6.22
N MET A 34 5.25 -3.20 -5.85
CA MET A 34 5.82 -1.91 -5.45
C MET A 34 5.71 -1.60 -3.94
N GLY A 35 5.04 -2.47 -3.18
CA GLY A 35 4.91 -2.32 -1.74
C GLY A 35 4.08 -3.45 -1.12
N VAL A 36 3.80 -3.32 0.17
CA VAL A 36 2.94 -4.20 0.94
C VAL A 36 2.15 -3.39 1.97
N ALA A 37 0.87 -3.72 2.13
CA ALA A 37 0.05 -3.24 3.24
C ALA A 37 -0.03 -4.34 4.31
N LEU A 38 0.24 -3.95 5.54
CA LEU A 38 0.11 -4.80 6.72
C LEU A 38 -1.07 -4.32 7.54
N ALA A 39 -1.72 -5.23 8.25
CA ALA A 39 -2.74 -4.90 9.23
C ALA A 39 -2.69 -5.89 10.38
N PHE A 40 -3.05 -5.45 11.57
CA PHE A 40 -3.18 -6.31 12.75
C PHE A 40 -4.54 -6.09 13.42
N ASP A 41 -5.08 -7.16 13.99
CA ASP A 41 -6.32 -7.13 14.75
C ASP A 41 -6.38 -8.39 15.63
N ALA A 42 -7.31 -8.44 16.58
CA ALA A 42 -7.60 -9.66 17.34
C ALA A 42 -8.29 -10.71 16.45
N ASP A 43 -9.05 -10.26 15.44
CA ASP A 43 -9.66 -11.13 14.44
C ASP A 43 -8.91 -11.10 13.11
N VAL A 44 -8.50 -12.28 12.64
CA VAL A 44 -7.78 -12.45 11.36
C VAL A 44 -8.62 -11.98 10.17
N GLN A 45 -9.95 -12.13 10.18
CA GLN A 45 -10.76 -11.68 9.05
C GLN A 45 -10.77 -10.16 8.95
N THR A 46 -10.89 -9.48 10.08
CA THR A 46 -10.78 -8.02 10.19
C THR A 46 -9.41 -7.52 9.73
N ALA A 47 -8.31 -8.14 10.22
CA ALA A 47 -6.97 -7.79 9.77
C ALA A 47 -6.82 -7.96 8.24
N ARG A 48 -7.31 -9.07 7.68
CA ARG A 48 -7.23 -9.31 6.22
C ARG A 48 -8.06 -8.30 5.42
N ALA A 49 -9.23 -7.91 5.91
CA ALA A 49 -10.08 -6.91 5.27
C ALA A 49 -9.38 -5.53 5.28
N ASN A 50 -8.83 -5.11 6.42
CA ASN A 50 -8.12 -3.85 6.56
C ASN A 50 -6.86 -3.80 5.68
N ALA A 51 -6.06 -4.86 5.65
CA ALA A 51 -4.88 -4.94 4.79
C ALA A 51 -5.24 -4.79 3.30
N LYS A 52 -6.32 -5.45 2.85
CA LYS A 52 -6.82 -5.33 1.47
C LYS A 52 -7.34 -3.92 1.18
N LEU A 53 -8.07 -3.33 2.11
CA LEU A 53 -8.61 -1.98 1.97
C LEU A 53 -7.51 -0.92 1.92
N ALA A 54 -6.48 -1.05 2.76
CA ALA A 54 -5.34 -0.13 2.73
C ALA A 54 -4.53 -0.29 1.44
N ALA A 55 -4.28 -1.53 0.99
CA ALA A 55 -3.59 -1.79 -0.28
C ALA A 55 -4.34 -1.23 -1.50
N SER A 56 -5.67 -1.29 -1.53
CA SER A 56 -6.46 -0.83 -2.68
C SER A 56 -6.46 0.69 -2.87
N LYS A 57 -6.13 1.44 -1.81
CA LYS A 57 -6.05 2.91 -1.84
C LYS A 57 -4.72 3.42 -2.42
N VAL A 58 -3.65 2.63 -2.33
CA VAL A 58 -2.32 3.04 -2.80
C VAL A 58 -2.15 2.74 -4.29
N LYS A 59 -1.79 3.75 -5.08
CA LYS A 59 -1.55 3.61 -6.53
C LYS A 59 -0.17 4.13 -6.91
N PRO A 60 0.75 3.28 -7.43
CA PRO A 60 2.02 3.74 -7.96
C PRO A 60 1.84 4.37 -9.34
N ARG A 61 2.50 5.50 -9.58
CA ARG A 61 2.61 6.15 -10.89
C ARG A 61 4.03 6.65 -11.14
N ALA A 62 4.37 6.90 -12.39
CA ALA A 62 5.60 7.63 -12.73
C ALA A 62 5.55 9.04 -12.10
N ALA A 63 6.69 9.52 -11.61
CA ALA A 63 6.83 10.85 -11.03
C ALA A 63 6.45 11.96 -12.02
#